data_AF-A0A914BYD7-F1
#
_entry.id   AF-A0A914BYD7-F1
#
_cell.length_a   1.000
_cell.length_b   1.000
_cell.length_c   1.000
_cell.angle_alpha   90.00
_cell.angle_beta   90.00
_cell.angle_gamma   90.00
#
_symmetry.space_group_name_H-M   'P 1'
#
loop_
_entity.id
_entity.type
_entity.pdbx_description
1 polymer ?
#
loop_
_entity_poly.entity_id
_entity_poly.type
_entity_poly.pdbx_seq_one_letter_code
_entity_poly.pdbx_strand_id
1 'polypeptide(L)'
;MRLSAFRLLTVLERAKLVCWYEETQCYTMTARRFRAEFGHDPPPLSEIKDIHKRFLETGSTAGEPIREFQKVDQTVVKDPEELGSATLEQFGLDPPPLTRRHPPV
;
A
#
# COMPACT_ATOMS: atom_id res chain seq x y z
N MET A 1 10.60 -11.86 -25.01
CA MET A 1 9.86 -11.23 -23.90
C MET A 1 10.72 -10.08 -23.35
N ARG A 2 10.26 -8.82 -23.42
CA ARG A 2 10.93 -7.72 -22.73
C ARG A 2 10.48 -7.77 -21.27
N LEU A 3 11.41 -8.09 -20.36
CA LEU A 3 11.16 -7.96 -18.92
C LEU A 3 11.10 -6.47 -18.61
N SER A 4 9.90 -5.94 -18.37
CA SER A 4 9.73 -4.59 -17.85
C SER A 4 10.23 -4.58 -16.41
N ALA A 5 11.42 -4.04 -16.18
CA ALA A 5 11.90 -3.79 -14.84
C ALA A 5 10.93 -2.82 -14.16
N PHE A 6 10.31 -3.24 -13.06
CA PHE A 6 9.48 -2.37 -12.23
C PHE A 6 10.37 -1.28 -11.62
N ARG A 7 10.29 -0.07 -12.17
CA ARG A 7 10.93 1.10 -11.59
C ARG A 7 9.94 1.79 -10.67
N LEU A 8 10.36 2.01 -9.43
CA LEU A 8 9.63 2.87 -8.52
C LEU A 8 9.80 4.31 -8.98
N LEU A 9 8.70 4.94 -9.39
CA LEU A 9 8.68 6.37 -9.69
C LEU A 9 8.83 7.17 -8.40
N THR A 10 9.74 8.13 -8.43
CA THR A 10 9.85 9.18 -7.42
C THR A 10 8.62 10.06 -7.41
N VAL A 11 8.41 10.78 -6.30
CA VAL A 11 7.29 11.73 -6.16
C VAL A 11 7.33 12.81 -7.26
N LEU A 12 8.53 13.28 -7.62
CA LEU A 12 8.70 14.28 -8.69
C LEU A 12 8.30 13.73 -10.06
N GLU A 13 8.73 12.50 -10.38
CA GLU A 13 8.34 11.85 -11.63
C GLU A 13 6.82 11.68 -11.73
N ARG A 14 6.19 11.22 -10.64
CA ARG A 14 4.72 11.11 -10.57
C ARG A 14 4.04 12.46 -10.75
N ALA A 15 4.54 13.51 -10.10
CA ALA A 15 3.99 14.86 -10.24
C ALA A 15 4.09 15.39 -11.68
N LYS A 16 5.27 15.26 -12.33
CA LYS A 16 5.42 15.69 -13.72
C LYS A 16 4.55 14.88 -14.67
N LEU A 17 4.40 13.57 -14.45
CA LEU A 17 3.50 12.71 -15.23
C LEU A 17 2.06 13.21 -15.16
N VAL A 18 1.55 13.48 -13.95
CA VAL A 18 0.21 14.02 -13.75
C VAL A 18 0.04 15.35 -14.47
N CYS A 19 0.95 16.31 -14.28
CA CYS A 19 0.86 17.61 -14.95
C CYS A 19 0.83 17.49 -16.48
N TRP A 20 1.78 16.75 -17.07
CA TRP A 20 1.85 16.62 -18.53
C TRP A 20 0.69 15.82 -19.11
N TYR A 21 0.23 14.78 -18.41
CA TYR A 21 -0.92 14.01 -18.86
C TYR A 21 -2.20 14.84 -18.75
N GLU A 22 -2.37 15.62 -17.69
CA GLU A 22 -3.52 16.52 -17.56
C GLU A 22 -3.56 17.55 -18.69
N GLU A 23 -2.42 18.20 -18.99
CA GLU A 23 -2.30 19.21 -20.05
C GLU A 23 -2.59 18.67 -21.45
N THR A 24 -2.15 17.44 -21.75
CA THR A 24 -2.14 16.93 -23.13
C THR A 24 -3.18 15.85 -23.39
N GLN A 25 -3.64 15.16 -22.35
CA GLN A 25 -4.45 13.94 -22.40
C GLN A 25 -3.89 12.90 -23.39
N CYS A 26 -2.57 12.91 -23.63
CA CYS A 26 -1.95 12.20 -24.74
C CYS A 26 -0.67 11.50 -24.30
N TYR A 27 -0.70 10.17 -24.24
CA TYR A 27 0.42 9.34 -23.79
C TYR A 27 1.71 9.61 -24.53
N THR A 28 1.66 9.75 -25.87
CA THR A 28 2.87 9.90 -26.68
C THR A 28 3.60 11.22 -26.36
N MET A 29 2.84 12.29 -26.08
CA MET A 29 3.39 13.58 -25.66
C MET A 29 3.95 13.51 -24.24
N THR A 30 3.21 12.95 -23.29
CA THR A 30 3.69 12.71 -21.92
C THR A 30 4.96 11.86 -21.92
N ALA A 31 4.99 10.78 -22.70
CA ALA A 31 6.13 9.87 -22.82
C ALA A 31 7.37 10.55 -23.43
N ARG A 32 7.17 11.42 -24.43
CA ARG A 32 8.26 12.21 -25.02
C ARG A 32 8.88 13.16 -23.99
N ARG A 33 8.04 13.89 -23.24
CA ARG A 33 8.51 14.81 -22.19
C ARG A 33 9.22 14.07 -21.07
N PHE A 34 8.67 12.93 -20.65
CA PHE A 34 9.26 12.09 -19.61
C PHE A 34 10.65 11.57 -19.98
N ARG A 35 10.82 11.04 -21.20
CA ARG A 35 12.13 10.59 -21.68
C ARG A 35 13.12 11.74 -21.79
N ALA A 36 12.67 12.92 -22.22
CA ALA A 36 13.51 14.10 -22.35
C ALA A 36 14.03 14.59 -20.99
N GLU A 37 13.22 14.46 -19.94
CA GLU A 37 13.56 14.91 -18.59
C GLU A 37 14.39 13.88 -17.81
N PHE A 38 13.98 12.60 -17.82
CA PHE A 38 14.51 11.57 -16.93
C PHE A 38 15.43 10.55 -17.64
N GLY A 39 15.51 10.58 -18.98
CA GLY A 39 16.41 9.73 -19.74
C GLY A 39 16.03 8.24 -19.81
N HIS A 40 14.84 7.87 -19.33
CA HIS A 40 14.33 6.49 -19.43
C HIS A 40 12.86 6.44 -19.82
N ASP A 41 12.39 5.24 -20.14
CA ASP A 41 11.00 5.02 -20.52
C ASP A 41 10.03 5.35 -19.38
N PRO A 42 8.88 5.96 -19.71
CA PRO A 42 7.80 6.20 -18.75
C PRO A 42 7.10 4.87 -18.38
N PRO A 43 6.29 4.89 -17.31
CA PRO A 43 5.35 3.81 -17.02
C PRO A 43 4.33 3.61 -18.16
N PRO A 44 3.67 2.44 -18.20
CA PRO A 44 2.59 2.19 -19.14
C PRO A 44 1.41 3.15 -18.92
N LEU A 45 0.63 3.39 -19.97
CA LEU A 45 -0.52 4.31 -19.93
C LEU A 45 -1.54 3.97 -18.84
N SER A 46 -1.76 2.69 -18.56
CA SER A 46 -2.65 2.26 -17.47
C SER A 46 -2.21 2.83 -16.12
N GLU A 47 -0.92 2.72 -15.81
CA GLU A 47 -0.37 3.21 -14.55
C GLU A 47 -0.39 4.75 -14.49
N ILE A 48 -0.14 5.44 -15.61
CA ILE A 48 -0.27 6.90 -15.68
C ILE A 48 -1.71 7.33 -15.38
N LYS A 49 -2.70 6.62 -15.94
CA LYS A 49 -4.12 6.88 -15.68
C LYS A 49 -4.49 6.62 -14.22
N ASP A 50 -3.95 5.56 -13.62
CA ASP A 50 -4.19 5.26 -12.20
C ASP A 50 -3.57 6.34 -11.29
N ILE A 51 -2.34 6.78 -11.56
CA ILE A 51 -1.69 7.88 -10.84
C ILE A 51 -2.50 9.17 -10.99
N HIS A 52 -2.94 9.49 -12.21
CA HIS A 52 -3.74 10.67 -12.51
C HIS A 52 -5.10 10.64 -11.80
N LYS A 53 -5.82 9.52 -11.88
CA LYS A 53 -7.09 9.32 -11.18
C LYS A 53 -6.91 9.50 -9.67
N ARG A 54 -5.90 8.85 -9.08
CA ARG A 54 -5.62 8.96 -7.65
C ARG A 54 -5.30 10.38 -7.23
N PHE A 55 -4.57 11.12 -8.06
CA PHE A 55 -4.31 12.53 -7.83
C PHE A 55 -5.59 13.36 -7.85
N LEU A 56 -6.50 13.14 -8.82
CA LEU A 56 -7.79 13.83 -8.86
C LEU A 56 -8.67 13.52 -7.65
N GLU A 57 -8.61 12.28 -7.13
CA GLU A 57 -9.39 11.86 -5.95
C GLU A 57 -8.80 12.36 -4.63
N THR A 58 -7.47 12.43 -4.50
CA THR A 58 -6.80 12.65 -3.21
C THR A 58 -5.98 13.94 -3.12
N GLY A 59 -5.70 14.59 -4.25
CA GLY A 59 -4.75 15.70 -4.36
C GLY A 59 -3.28 15.31 -4.17
N SER A 60 -2.95 14.02 -4.04
CA SER A 60 -1.61 13.54 -3.72
C SER A 60 -0.98 12.71 -4.85
N THR A 61 0.29 12.96 -5.11
CA THR A 61 1.14 12.18 -6.03
C THR A 61 2.02 11.17 -5.28
N ALA A 62 2.05 11.26 -3.94
CA ALA A 62 2.73 10.31 -3.08
C ALA A 62 1.87 9.04 -2.96
N GLY A 63 1.94 8.17 -3.96
CA GLY A 63 1.42 6.82 -3.84
C GLY A 63 2.25 6.02 -2.83
N GLU A 64 1.58 5.27 -1.96
CA GLU A 64 2.23 4.18 -1.23
C GLU A 64 2.99 3.27 -2.21
N PRO A 65 4.12 2.67 -1.79
CA PRO A 65 4.75 1.63 -2.61
C PRO A 65 3.68 0.61 -2.98
N ILE A 66 3.64 0.23 -4.26
CA ILE A 66 2.74 -0.83 -4.72
C ILE A 66 3.10 -2.06 -3.89
N ARG A 67 2.37 -2.32 -2.81
CA ARG A 67 2.38 -3.62 -2.17
C ARG A 67 1.74 -4.53 -3.20
N GLU A 68 2.57 -5.26 -3.91
CA GLU A 68 2.18 -6.26 -4.86
C GLU A 68 1.25 -7.24 -4.13
N PHE A 69 -0.07 -7.02 -4.24
CA PHE A 69 -1.04 -8.04 -3.89
C PHE A 69 -0.85 -9.13 -4.93
N GLN A 70 -0.01 -10.12 -4.59
CA GLN A 70 -0.11 -11.42 -5.21
C GLN A 70 -1.57 -11.85 -5.05
N LYS A 71 -2.28 -11.89 -6.18
CA LYS A 71 -3.55 -12.59 -6.29
C LYS A 71 -3.26 -14.06 -5.97
N VAL A 72 -3.38 -14.44 -4.70
CA VAL A 72 -3.59 -15.83 -4.33
C VAL A 72 -5.09 -16.05 -4.47
N ASP A 73 -5.43 -16.83 -5.49
CA ASP A 73 -6.75 -17.36 -5.76
C ASP A 73 -7.26 -18.08 -4.49
N GLN A 74 -8.12 -17.44 -3.71
CA GLN A 74 -8.89 -18.14 -2.67
C GLN A 74 -10.18 -18.62 -3.30
N THR A 75 -10.09 -19.83 -3.84
CA THR A 75 -11.24 -20.66 -4.16
C THR A 75 -12.14 -20.82 -2.94
N VAL A 76 -13.38 -20.40 -3.13
CA VAL A 76 -14.58 -20.75 -2.39
C VAL A 76 -14.52 -22.16 -1.78
N VAL A 77 -14.59 -22.26 -0.45
CA VAL A 77 -15.20 -23.42 0.22
C VAL A 77 -16.23 -22.88 1.22
N LYS A 78 -17.47 -23.27 0.97
CA LYS A 78 -18.73 -22.98 1.64
C LYS A 78 -18.70 -23.15 3.18
N ASP A 79 -19.31 -22.19 3.87
CA ASP A 79 -20.00 -22.32 5.18
C ASP A 79 -21.09 -23.44 5.15
N PRO A 80 -21.74 -23.88 6.27
CA PRO A 80 -21.92 -23.21 7.57
C PRO A 80 -21.96 -24.14 8.83
N GLU A 81 -22.37 -23.56 9.98
CA GLU A 81 -22.97 -24.21 11.18
C GLU A 81 -21.98 -24.86 12.20
N GLU A 82 -22.05 -24.70 13.53
CA GLU A 82 -23.07 -24.20 14.46
C GLU A 82 -22.45 -23.75 15.80
N LEU A 83 -23.07 -22.72 16.39
CA LEU A 83 -23.54 -22.60 17.78
C LEU A 83 -22.69 -23.18 18.95
N GLY A 84 -22.26 -22.29 19.86
CA GLY A 84 -21.72 -22.68 21.16
C GLY A 84 -21.63 -21.51 22.14
N SER A 85 -22.79 -21.12 22.67
CA SER A 85 -22.99 -20.14 23.75
C SER A 85 -22.44 -20.66 25.10
N ALA A 86 -21.73 -19.81 25.86
CA ALA A 86 -21.56 -19.79 27.33
C ALA A 86 -20.19 -19.18 27.67
N THR A 87 -19.93 -18.46 28.76
CA THR A 87 -20.69 -17.79 29.83
C THR A 87 -19.60 -16.98 30.56
N LEU A 88 -19.96 -15.78 30.98
CA LEU A 88 -19.13 -14.86 31.75
C LEU A 88 -19.13 -15.30 33.22
N GLU A 89 -17.99 -15.69 33.80
CA GLU A 89 -17.83 -15.74 35.25
C GLU A 89 -16.46 -15.24 35.72
N GLN A 90 -16.59 -14.39 36.74
CA GLN A 90 -15.61 -13.57 37.45
C GLN A 90 -15.36 -14.25 38.79
N PHE A 91 -14.15 -14.72 39.11
CA PHE A 91 -13.77 -15.03 40.49
C PHE A 91 -12.27 -14.77 40.71
N GLY A 92 -11.98 -14.03 41.80
CA GLY A 92 -10.65 -13.56 42.19
C GLY A 92 -9.83 -14.54 43.04
N LEU A 93 -8.92 -13.96 43.84
CA LEU A 93 -7.85 -14.52 44.72
C LEU A 93 -6.47 -14.52 44.00
N ASP A 94 -5.36 -13.93 44.45
CA ASP A 94 -4.90 -13.19 45.64
C ASP A 94 -3.54 -12.51 45.25
N PRO A 95 -3.12 -11.34 45.78
CA PRO A 95 -1.81 -10.76 45.46
C PRO A 95 -0.63 -11.46 46.18
N PRO A 96 0.58 -11.51 45.58
CA PRO A 96 1.72 -12.21 46.19
C PRO A 96 2.28 -11.47 47.43
N PRO A 97 2.84 -12.20 48.42
CA PRO A 97 3.23 -11.64 49.71
C PRO A 97 4.55 -10.86 49.68
N LEU A 98 4.57 -9.70 50.37
CA LEU A 98 5.76 -8.91 50.68
C LEU A 98 6.61 -9.62 51.74
N THR A 99 7.80 -10.09 51.38
CA THR A 99 8.77 -10.61 52.36
C THR A 99 9.88 -9.59 52.58
N ARG A 100 9.84 -8.95 53.76
CA ARG A 100 10.86 -8.07 54.33
C ARG A 100 12.04 -8.93 54.84
N ARG A 101 13.25 -8.77 54.29
CA ARG A 101 14.51 -9.14 54.99
C ARG A 101 15.62 -8.10 54.74
N HIS A 102 16.30 -7.82 55.84
CA HIS A 102 17.23 -6.74 56.16
C HIS A 102 18.57 -6.82 55.38
N PRO A 103 19.32 -5.70 55.24
CA PRO A 103 20.62 -5.69 54.57
C PRO A 103 21.74 -6.35 55.41
N PRO A 104 22.81 -6.86 54.77
CA PRO A 104 24.06 -7.16 55.45
C PRO A 104 25.02 -5.95 55.43
N VAL A 105 25.58 -5.72 56.63
CA VAL A 105 26.73 -4.90 57.11
C VAL A 105 27.48 -4.01 56.13
#